data_AF-Q727H6-F1
#
_entry.id   AF-Q727H6-F1
#
_cell.length_a   1.000
_cell.length_b   1.000
_cell.length_c   1.000
_cell.angle_alpha   90.00
_cell.angle_beta   90.00
_cell.angle_gamma   90.00
#
_symmetry.space_group_name_H-M   'P 1'
#
loop_
_entity.id
_entity.type
_entity.pdbx_description
1 polymer ?
#
loop_
_entity_poly.entity_id
_entity_poly.type
_entity_poly.pdbx_seq_one_letter_code
_entity_poly.pdbx_strand_id
1 'polypeptide(L)'
;MRAPLLERLAARGLQPRKVSTGRGDRGEEFASPCPVCGGRDRFRIWPEQPGGPACAKAGVVGTWFCRQEQKGGDVLEYLLTVERLEWAEACKELGIERTTFVPGRLPAMPKATRKACFQPKPSALPGDIWSAQAGKFVADAHAALLRTPRALAYLAERGLPEAAVRRYRIGYLAGEQGRQGVFRARSAWGLQPKEGKDGKPRTSMFIPRGIIIPAYGPAGQDGAPVRIRIRRPDGDVEQWGDKYMLVEGGCGRTTMLLGEAPRAVVVVEAELDAMLVHHAAGDLVGALAVLTNRGRPDATAHTALQSAASILVALDYDGPGADGWAWWRETYPQAKRWPVPAGKDPGDAFKQGEDLRAWILAGLPPVLAMEHAKARGAAQLSSVEQAPTASSAPAVAPCATAPAPIPTPAAAAASSCGLPPDVLQTVLAFRSLWEGMPVKYVRFNSGGYEWQYPAPWGKRHMARLHELLRRFDATPALWDYFAEHPARIITPDNLLCRARRSNANNANRPHQNDAACC
;
A
#
# COMPACT_ATOMS: atom_id res chain seq x y z
N MET A 1 17.62 14.81 -34.56
CA MET A 1 17.54 16.19 -34.03
C MET A 1 18.14 16.19 -32.64
N ARG A 2 19.18 16.99 -32.37
CA ARG A 2 19.78 17.10 -31.04
C ARG A 2 19.00 18.19 -30.28
N ALA A 3 18.45 17.86 -29.11
CA ALA A 3 17.74 18.77 -28.18
C ALA A 3 16.35 19.34 -28.59
N PRO A 4 15.33 18.52 -28.92
CA PRO A 4 13.99 18.99 -29.30
C PRO A 4 13.29 19.84 -28.22
N LEU A 5 13.59 19.58 -26.94
CA LEU A 5 12.95 20.28 -25.83
C LEU A 5 13.38 21.74 -25.72
N LEU A 6 14.64 22.07 -26.02
CA LEU A 6 15.11 23.46 -25.96
C LEU A 6 14.47 24.30 -27.07
N GLU A 7 14.39 23.75 -28.28
CA GLU A 7 13.73 24.39 -29.43
C GLU A 7 12.24 24.63 -29.16
N ARG A 8 11.54 23.64 -28.60
CA ARG A 8 10.12 23.76 -28.24
C ARG A 8 9.86 24.80 -27.15
N LEU A 9 10.72 24.90 -26.16
CA LEU A 9 10.61 25.92 -25.13
C LEU A 9 10.88 27.32 -25.72
N ALA A 10 11.87 27.44 -26.60
CA ALA A 10 12.16 28.68 -27.33
C ALA A 10 10.97 29.14 -28.19
N ALA A 11 10.31 28.22 -28.89
CA ALA A 11 9.09 28.51 -29.65
C ALA A 11 7.93 29.03 -28.78
N ARG A 12 7.94 28.72 -27.49
CA ARG A 12 6.97 29.25 -26.50
C ARG A 12 7.42 30.54 -25.81
N GLY A 13 8.49 31.18 -26.31
CA GLY A 13 9.05 32.39 -25.73
C GLY A 13 9.78 32.15 -24.39
N LEU A 14 10.07 30.90 -24.03
CA LEU A 14 10.85 30.57 -22.86
C LEU A 14 12.33 30.48 -23.22
N GLN A 15 13.20 31.04 -22.37
CA GLN A 15 14.64 30.99 -22.57
C GLN A 15 15.28 30.11 -21.48
N PRO A 16 15.44 28.80 -21.70
CA PRO A 16 16.12 27.93 -20.76
C PRO A 16 17.57 28.37 -20.55
N ARG A 17 17.96 28.55 -19.29
CA ARG A 17 19.31 28.95 -18.91
C ARG A 17 20.08 27.73 -18.46
N LYS A 18 21.29 27.54 -18.97
CA LYS A 18 22.18 26.46 -18.52
C LYS A 18 22.54 26.69 -17.04
N VAL A 19 22.36 25.66 -16.22
CA VAL A 19 22.58 25.69 -14.76
C VAL A 19 23.70 24.76 -14.31
N SER A 20 24.05 23.76 -15.13
CA SER A 20 25.16 22.85 -14.86
C SER A 20 25.71 22.31 -16.17
N THR A 21 27.03 22.14 -16.24
CA THR A 21 27.73 21.46 -17.35
C THR A 21 27.63 19.93 -17.24
N GLY A 22 26.98 19.40 -16.20
CA GLY A 22 26.85 17.97 -15.94
C GLY A 22 28.12 17.33 -15.36
N ARG A 23 27.94 16.25 -14.58
CA ARG A 23 28.99 15.24 -14.29
C ARG A 23 28.38 13.87 -14.59
N GLY A 24 29.03 13.07 -15.45
CA GLY A 24 28.60 11.71 -15.78
C GLY A 24 27.59 11.62 -16.94
N ASP A 25 26.75 10.58 -16.89
CA ASP A 25 25.82 10.12 -17.92
C ASP A 25 24.56 10.99 -18.15
N ARG A 26 24.37 12.04 -17.34
CA ARG A 26 23.16 12.89 -17.38
C ARG A 26 23.26 14.12 -18.29
N GLY A 27 24.45 14.42 -18.82
CA GLY A 27 24.67 15.57 -19.70
C GLY A 27 24.41 16.93 -19.04
N GLU A 28 24.31 17.97 -19.87
CA GLU A 28 24.09 19.35 -19.44
C GLU A 28 22.66 19.57 -18.91
N GLU A 29 22.52 20.40 -17.87
CA GLU A 29 21.21 20.74 -17.29
C GLU A 29 20.85 22.20 -17.60
N PHE A 30 19.61 22.41 -18.01
CA PHE A 30 19.00 23.72 -18.25
C PHE A 30 17.80 23.92 -17.33
N ALA A 31 17.54 25.17 -16.94
CA ALA A 31 16.39 25.55 -16.14
C ALA A 31 15.57 26.66 -16.83
N SER A 32 14.25 26.56 -16.76
CA SER A 32 13.32 27.58 -17.27
C SER A 32 12.09 27.75 -16.36
N PRO A 33 11.27 28.79 -16.59
CA PRO A 33 9.87 28.79 -16.19
C PRO A 33 9.16 27.53 -16.71
N CYS A 34 8.22 26.99 -15.93
CA CYS A 34 7.43 25.86 -16.40
C CYS A 34 6.33 26.34 -17.36
N PRO A 35 6.19 25.72 -18.54
CA PRO A 35 5.13 26.06 -19.48
C PRO A 35 3.71 25.72 -18.98
N VAL A 36 3.59 24.94 -17.90
CA VAL A 36 2.31 24.51 -17.32
C VAL A 36 1.95 25.29 -16.04
N CYS A 37 2.87 25.36 -15.06
CA CYS A 37 2.60 25.99 -13.76
C CYS A 37 3.37 27.31 -13.53
N GLY A 38 4.05 27.84 -14.54
CA GLY A 38 4.80 29.10 -14.46
C GLY A 38 6.05 29.03 -13.59
N GLY A 39 6.39 30.15 -12.92
CA GLY A 39 7.57 30.29 -12.06
C GLY A 39 8.83 30.79 -12.79
N ARG A 40 9.99 30.79 -12.12
CA ARG A 40 11.26 31.30 -12.68
C ARG A 40 12.25 30.21 -13.13
N ASP A 41 12.39 29.12 -12.36
CA ASP A 41 13.49 28.16 -12.52
C ASP A 41 13.11 26.69 -12.20
N ARG A 42 11.81 26.37 -12.24
CA ARG A 42 11.30 25.08 -11.74
C ARG A 42 11.24 23.96 -12.76
N PHE A 43 11.43 24.27 -14.04
CA PHE A 43 11.43 23.31 -15.14
C PHE A 43 12.88 22.97 -15.49
N ARG A 44 13.30 21.74 -15.22
CA ARG A 44 14.63 21.21 -15.50
C ARG A 44 14.60 20.44 -16.81
N ILE A 45 15.64 20.60 -17.63
CA ILE A 45 15.77 19.93 -18.94
C ILE A 45 17.17 19.34 -19.04
N TRP A 46 17.25 18.09 -19.50
CA TRP A 46 18.51 17.41 -19.86
C TRP A 46 18.45 17.04 -21.34
N PRO A 47 18.97 17.90 -22.25
CA PRO A 47 18.74 17.76 -23.68
C PRO A 47 19.38 16.51 -24.32
N GLU A 48 20.42 15.98 -23.69
CA GLU A 48 21.21 14.86 -24.19
C GLU A 48 20.86 13.53 -23.49
N GLN A 49 20.04 13.58 -22.43
CA GLN A 49 19.66 12.36 -21.72
C GLN A 49 18.79 11.47 -22.61
N PRO A 50 19.06 10.15 -22.70
CA PRO A 50 18.24 9.24 -23.48
C PRO A 50 16.81 9.19 -22.94
N GLY A 51 15.84 9.23 -23.85
CA GLY A 51 14.41 9.09 -23.54
C GLY A 51 14.00 7.63 -23.32
N GLY A 52 12.68 7.39 -23.20
CA GLY A 52 12.12 6.04 -23.10
C GLY A 52 12.33 5.21 -24.38
N PRO A 53 11.99 3.91 -24.37
CA PRO A 53 12.31 2.99 -25.47
C PRO A 53 11.82 3.44 -26.86
N ALA A 54 10.66 4.11 -26.94
CA ALA A 54 10.13 4.63 -28.20
C ALA A 54 10.97 5.79 -28.76
N CYS A 55 11.32 6.76 -27.90
CA CYS A 55 12.21 7.86 -28.26
C CYS A 55 13.62 7.35 -28.58
N ALA A 56 14.17 6.43 -27.80
CA ALA A 56 15.48 5.84 -28.03
C ALA A 56 15.56 5.12 -29.39
N LYS A 57 14.53 4.33 -29.74
CA LYS A 57 14.45 3.65 -31.05
C LYS A 57 14.37 4.65 -32.21
N ALA A 58 13.67 5.78 -32.02
CA ALA A 58 13.56 6.85 -33.00
C ALA A 58 14.77 7.82 -33.00
N GLY A 59 15.80 7.57 -32.18
CA GLY A 59 16.97 8.46 -32.07
C GLY A 59 16.63 9.84 -31.45
N VAL A 60 15.55 9.92 -30.68
CA VAL A 60 15.09 11.13 -29.99
C VAL A 60 15.62 11.13 -28.56
N VAL A 61 16.31 12.21 -28.21
CA VAL A 61 16.92 12.45 -26.89
C VAL A 61 16.32 13.69 -26.24
N GLY A 62 16.41 13.77 -24.92
CA GLY A 62 15.91 14.89 -24.14
C GLY A 62 14.87 14.45 -23.11
N THR A 63 15.07 14.87 -21.87
CA THR A 63 14.12 14.68 -20.77
C THR A 63 13.85 16.01 -20.06
N TRP A 64 12.73 16.07 -19.34
CA TRP A 64 12.35 17.24 -18.56
C TRP A 64 11.72 16.84 -17.23
N PHE A 65 11.75 17.77 -16.28
CA PHE A 65 11.10 17.61 -14.98
C PHE A 65 10.65 18.96 -14.40
N CYS A 66 9.39 19.05 -13.98
CA CYS A 66 8.84 20.18 -13.25
C CYS A 66 8.85 19.89 -11.74
N ARG A 67 9.59 20.69 -10.96
CA ARG A 67 9.68 20.55 -9.50
C ARG A 67 8.39 20.90 -8.73
N GLN A 68 7.50 21.70 -9.31
CA GLN A 68 6.24 22.08 -8.62
C GLN A 68 5.16 21.03 -8.84
N GLU A 69 4.96 20.65 -10.11
CA GLU A 69 3.95 19.66 -10.49
C GLU A 69 4.41 18.23 -10.22
N GLN A 70 5.71 18.03 -9.95
CA GLN A 70 6.35 16.71 -9.79
C GLN A 70 6.09 15.79 -11.00
N LYS A 71 6.05 16.39 -12.20
CA LYS A 71 5.86 15.69 -13.49
C LYS A 71 7.13 15.79 -14.31
N GLY A 72 7.44 14.76 -15.08
CA GLY A 72 8.57 14.74 -15.99
C GLY A 72 8.50 13.53 -16.91
N GLY A 73 9.32 13.54 -17.95
CA GLY A 73 9.36 12.49 -18.95
C GLY A 73 10.32 12.82 -20.07
N ASP A 74 10.23 12.05 -21.15
CA ASP A 74 10.98 12.32 -22.39
C ASP A 74 10.23 13.32 -23.29
N VAL A 75 10.75 13.52 -24.49
CA VAL A 75 10.17 14.41 -25.50
C VAL A 75 8.76 13.99 -25.90
N LEU A 76 8.46 12.69 -25.92
CA LEU A 76 7.11 12.20 -26.23
C LEU A 76 6.15 12.57 -25.11
N GLU A 77 6.54 12.35 -23.85
CA GLU A 77 5.72 12.77 -22.71
C GLU A 77 5.53 14.29 -22.66
N TYR A 78 6.52 15.08 -23.08
CA TYR A 78 6.38 16.54 -23.21
C TYR A 78 5.26 16.93 -24.19
N LEU A 79 5.22 16.30 -25.37
CA LEU A 79 4.19 16.58 -26.39
C LEU A 79 2.78 16.26 -25.88
N LEU A 80 2.62 15.15 -25.17
CA LEU A 80 1.31 14.72 -24.65
C LEU A 80 0.83 15.59 -23.49
N THR A 81 1.75 15.96 -22.58
CA THR A 81 1.37 16.57 -21.30
C THR A 81 1.43 18.10 -21.32
N VAL A 82 2.40 18.65 -22.03
CA VAL A 82 2.63 20.10 -22.10
C VAL A 82 2.00 20.69 -23.36
N GLU A 83 2.18 20.04 -24.51
CA GLU A 83 1.60 20.51 -25.78
C GLU A 83 0.20 19.94 -26.04
N ARG A 84 -0.23 18.94 -25.26
CA ARG A 84 -1.56 18.30 -25.34
C ARG A 84 -1.87 17.72 -26.73
N LEU A 85 -0.84 17.25 -27.42
CA LEU A 85 -1.02 16.53 -28.68
C LEU A 85 -1.60 15.15 -28.43
N GLU A 86 -2.38 14.66 -29.38
CA GLU A 86 -2.81 13.28 -29.39
C GLU A 86 -1.62 12.36 -29.68
N TRP A 87 -1.63 11.14 -29.12
CA TRP A 87 -0.52 10.19 -29.25
C TRP A 87 -0.09 9.94 -30.70
N ALA A 88 -1.07 9.84 -31.60
CA ALA A 88 -0.85 9.67 -33.03
C ALA A 88 -0.06 10.82 -33.67
N GLU A 89 -0.35 12.05 -33.26
CA GLU A 89 0.27 13.27 -33.75
C GLU A 89 1.67 13.42 -33.17
N ALA A 90 1.82 13.17 -31.87
CA ALA A 90 3.12 13.19 -31.20
C ALA A 90 4.10 12.16 -31.79
N CYS A 91 3.65 10.93 -32.08
CA CYS A 91 4.48 9.94 -32.76
C CYS A 91 4.89 10.37 -34.17
N LYS A 92 3.95 10.95 -34.94
CA LYS A 92 4.23 11.47 -36.28
C LYS A 92 5.28 12.57 -36.23
N GLU A 93 5.16 13.48 -35.27
CA GLU A 93 6.07 14.62 -35.11
C GLU A 93 7.48 14.19 -34.68
N LEU A 94 7.59 13.15 -33.87
CA LEU A 94 8.88 12.60 -33.44
C LEU A 94 9.47 11.56 -34.40
N GLY A 95 8.82 11.28 -35.55
CA GLY A 95 9.25 10.24 -36.47
C GLY A 95 9.21 8.83 -35.85
N ILE A 96 8.39 8.63 -34.82
CA ILE A 96 8.20 7.34 -34.17
C ILE A 96 7.26 6.52 -35.04
N GLU A 97 7.82 5.47 -35.66
CA GLU A 97 7.07 4.57 -36.52
C GLU A 97 5.93 3.89 -35.73
N ARG A 98 4.70 4.21 -36.13
CA ARG A 98 3.50 3.57 -35.60
C ARG A 98 3.45 2.16 -36.16
N THR A 99 3.61 1.15 -35.31
CA THR A 99 3.30 -0.22 -35.72
C THR A 99 1.79 -0.29 -35.98
N THR A 100 1.41 -0.33 -37.26
CA THR A 100 0.03 -0.53 -37.68
C THR A 100 -0.38 -1.95 -37.29
N PHE A 101 -1.28 -2.04 -36.32
CA PHE A 101 -1.89 -3.31 -35.93
C PHE A 101 -2.79 -3.77 -37.10
N VAL A 102 -2.41 -4.84 -37.80
CA VAL A 102 -3.25 -5.46 -38.83
C VAL A 102 -4.32 -6.30 -38.12
N PRO A 103 -5.63 -6.05 -38.31
CA PRO A 103 -6.66 -6.89 -37.73
C PRO A 103 -6.75 -8.21 -38.52
N GLY A 104 -6.37 -9.32 -37.89
CA GLY A 104 -6.50 -10.66 -38.49
C GLY A 104 -5.39 -11.65 -38.12
N ARG A 105 -4.24 -11.17 -37.66
CA ARG A 105 -3.34 -11.97 -36.81
C ARG A 105 -3.11 -11.15 -35.57
N LEU A 106 -3.59 -11.64 -34.42
CA LEU A 106 -3.01 -11.22 -33.15
C LEU A 106 -1.48 -11.31 -33.35
N PRO A 107 -0.71 -10.22 -33.14
CA PRO A 107 0.71 -10.38 -33.00
C PRO A 107 0.87 -11.49 -31.97
N ALA A 108 1.64 -12.53 -32.29
CA ALA A 108 2.06 -13.45 -31.26
C ALA A 108 2.54 -12.56 -30.14
N MET A 109 1.83 -12.59 -28.99
CA MET A 109 2.22 -11.82 -27.82
C MET A 109 3.73 -11.94 -27.77
N PRO A 110 4.51 -10.84 -27.76
CA PRO A 110 5.94 -10.98 -27.55
C PRO A 110 6.03 -11.91 -26.35
N LYS A 111 6.54 -13.14 -26.56
CA LYS A 111 6.56 -14.17 -25.51
C LYS A 111 7.07 -13.40 -24.34
N ALA A 112 6.22 -13.20 -23.31
CA ALA A 112 6.59 -12.36 -22.20
C ALA A 112 7.97 -12.89 -21.84
N THR A 113 9.00 -12.09 -22.08
CA THR A 113 10.34 -12.44 -21.66
C THR A 113 10.10 -12.47 -20.18
N ARG A 114 9.88 -13.68 -19.63
CA ARG A 114 9.56 -13.91 -18.24
C ARG A 114 10.76 -13.32 -17.54
N LYS A 115 10.63 -12.05 -17.16
CA LYS A 115 11.61 -11.31 -16.39
C LYS A 115 11.89 -12.25 -15.22
N ALA A 116 13.17 -12.57 -15.01
CA ALA A 116 13.58 -13.72 -14.20
C ALA A 116 12.69 -13.83 -12.94
N CYS A 117 11.99 -14.97 -12.81
CA CYS A 117 11.16 -15.26 -11.65
C CYS A 117 12.04 -15.06 -10.41
N PHE A 118 11.69 -14.13 -9.51
CA PHE A 118 12.48 -13.84 -8.32
C PHE A 118 12.81 -15.16 -7.61
N GLN A 119 14.10 -15.44 -7.44
CA GLN A 119 14.57 -16.60 -6.69
C GLN A 119 15.14 -16.13 -5.36
N PRO A 120 14.46 -16.37 -4.23
CA PRO A 120 14.99 -16.02 -2.92
C PRO A 120 16.25 -16.85 -2.64
N LYS A 121 17.23 -16.21 -1.97
CA LYS A 121 18.44 -16.92 -1.55
C LYS A 121 18.11 -17.82 -0.37
N PRO A 122 18.43 -19.12 -0.40
CA PRO A 122 18.29 -19.96 0.78
C PRO A 122 19.22 -19.46 1.89
N SER A 123 18.73 -19.48 3.12
CA SER A 123 19.54 -19.23 4.32
C SER A 123 19.80 -20.56 5.00
N ALA A 124 21.07 -20.87 5.27
CA ALA A 124 21.41 -22.00 6.12
C ALA A 124 20.87 -21.76 7.53
N LEU A 125 20.36 -22.83 8.16
CA LEU A 125 19.94 -22.81 9.55
C LEU A 125 21.15 -22.64 10.48
N PRO A 126 20.96 -22.07 11.69
CA PRO A 126 22.06 -21.93 12.64
C PRO A 126 22.49 -23.30 13.18
N GLY A 127 23.76 -23.43 13.54
CA GLY A 127 24.29 -24.67 14.12
C GLY A 127 23.68 -25.00 15.49
N ASP A 128 23.76 -26.27 15.89
CA ASP A 128 23.04 -26.81 17.05
C ASP A 128 23.35 -26.09 18.37
N ILE A 129 24.63 -25.73 18.59
CA ILE A 129 25.05 -24.98 19.79
C ILE A 129 24.35 -23.63 19.85
N TRP A 130 24.28 -22.92 18.72
CA TRP A 130 23.60 -21.64 18.63
C TRP A 130 22.10 -21.82 18.88
N SER A 131 21.48 -22.80 18.21
CA SER A 131 20.04 -23.08 18.32
C SER A 131 19.62 -23.44 19.75
N ALA A 132 20.38 -24.30 20.43
CA ALA A 132 20.14 -24.66 21.83
C ALA A 132 20.26 -23.43 22.77
N GLN A 133 21.33 -22.65 22.60
CA GLN A 133 21.55 -21.45 23.42
C GLN A 133 20.50 -20.37 23.16
N ALA A 134 20.08 -20.19 21.90
CA ALA A 134 19.04 -19.25 21.50
C ALA A 134 17.67 -19.64 22.09
N GLY A 135 17.34 -20.94 22.08
CA GLY A 135 16.13 -21.48 22.71
C GLY A 135 16.07 -21.17 24.21
N LYS A 136 17.14 -21.48 24.94
CA LYS A 136 17.25 -21.15 26.38
C LYS A 136 17.12 -19.65 26.62
N PHE A 137 17.87 -18.85 25.85
CA PHE A 137 17.86 -17.40 26.00
C PHE A 137 16.47 -16.78 25.77
N VAL A 138 15.73 -17.23 24.75
CA VAL A 138 14.36 -16.76 24.50
C VAL A 138 13.40 -17.20 25.59
N ALA A 139 13.50 -18.45 26.08
CA ALA A 139 12.67 -18.93 27.19
C ALA A 139 12.87 -18.11 28.47
N ASP A 140 14.14 -17.88 28.85
CA ASP A 140 14.49 -17.07 30.02
C ASP A 140 13.98 -15.63 29.89
N ALA A 141 14.15 -15.02 28.70
CA ALA A 141 13.70 -13.66 28.43
C ALA A 141 12.18 -13.54 28.36
N HIS A 142 11.48 -14.56 27.84
CA HIS A 142 10.02 -14.61 27.84
C HIS A 142 9.47 -14.67 29.27
N ALA A 143 10.03 -15.55 30.10
CA ALA A 143 9.69 -15.64 31.51
C ALA A 143 9.97 -14.31 32.25
N ALA A 144 11.08 -13.63 31.93
CA ALA A 144 11.40 -12.32 32.48
C ALA A 144 10.40 -11.23 32.06
N LEU A 145 9.98 -11.21 30.80
CA LEU A 145 8.99 -10.25 30.31
C LEU A 145 7.65 -10.41 31.03
N LEU A 146 7.17 -11.63 31.22
CA LEU A 146 5.90 -11.91 31.92
C LEU A 146 5.92 -11.42 33.39
N ARG A 147 7.10 -11.27 34.00
CA ARG A 147 7.28 -10.70 35.34
C ARG A 147 7.57 -9.20 35.36
N THR A 148 7.53 -8.54 34.20
CA THR A 148 7.89 -7.12 34.04
C THR A 148 6.66 -6.32 33.59
N PRO A 149 5.84 -5.80 34.52
CA PRO A 149 4.59 -5.08 34.19
C PRO A 149 4.78 -3.93 33.21
N ARG A 150 5.88 -3.17 33.33
CA ARG A 150 6.18 -2.06 32.42
C ARG A 150 6.42 -2.51 30.98
N ALA A 151 7.05 -3.67 30.77
CA ALA A 151 7.27 -4.22 29.44
C ALA A 151 5.97 -4.75 28.82
N LEU A 152 5.11 -5.36 29.64
CA LEU A 152 3.77 -5.79 29.24
C LEU A 152 2.89 -4.58 28.85
N ALA A 153 2.86 -3.53 29.67
CA ALA A 153 2.11 -2.31 29.37
C ALA A 153 2.58 -1.66 28.06
N TYR A 154 3.91 -1.57 27.86
CA TYR A 154 4.49 -1.06 26.62
C TYR A 154 4.03 -1.84 25.36
N LEU A 155 3.93 -3.16 25.45
CA LEU A 155 3.46 -3.99 24.34
C LEU A 155 1.94 -3.90 24.15
N ALA A 156 1.18 -3.82 25.24
CA ALA A 156 -0.27 -3.65 25.21
C ALA A 156 -0.67 -2.32 24.54
N GLU A 157 0.06 -1.23 24.81
CA GLU A 157 -0.09 0.07 24.13
C GLU A 157 0.19 -0.01 22.61
N ARG A 158 0.86 -1.07 22.15
CA ARG A 158 1.09 -1.38 20.73
C ARG A 158 0.14 -2.46 20.21
N GLY A 159 -0.93 -2.79 20.93
CA GLY A 159 -1.92 -3.79 20.56
C GLY A 159 -1.45 -5.24 20.72
N LEU A 160 -0.38 -5.46 21.47
CA LEU A 160 0.13 -6.79 21.81
C LEU A 160 -0.09 -7.06 23.31
N PRO A 161 -1.32 -7.45 23.71
CA PRO A 161 -1.60 -7.80 25.10
C PRO A 161 -0.86 -9.07 25.52
N GLU A 162 -0.91 -9.43 26.81
CA GLU A 162 -0.20 -10.59 27.35
C GLU A 162 -0.49 -11.89 26.57
N ALA A 163 -1.74 -12.08 26.10
CA ALA A 163 -2.09 -13.22 25.26
C ALA A 163 -1.25 -13.29 23.96
N ALA A 164 -1.02 -12.15 23.31
CA ALA A 164 -0.16 -12.05 22.13
C ALA A 164 1.31 -12.29 22.50
N VAL A 165 1.77 -11.71 23.61
CA VAL A 165 3.12 -11.91 24.14
C VAL A 165 3.44 -13.39 24.36
N ARG A 166 2.50 -14.13 24.98
CA ARG A 166 2.59 -15.58 25.18
C ARG A 166 2.58 -16.32 23.85
N ARG A 167 1.64 -15.99 22.97
CA ARG A 167 1.50 -16.62 21.65
C ARG A 167 2.76 -16.53 20.79
N TYR A 168 3.50 -15.42 20.87
CA TYR A 168 4.68 -15.18 20.03
C TYR A 168 6.01 -15.30 20.79
N ARG A 169 5.98 -15.75 22.05
CA ARG A 169 7.15 -15.91 22.93
C ARG A 169 8.03 -14.65 22.97
N ILE A 170 7.41 -13.47 22.99
CA ILE A 170 8.12 -12.19 23.09
C ILE A 170 8.84 -12.14 24.44
N GLY A 171 10.11 -11.75 24.45
CA GLY A 171 10.94 -11.68 25.65
C GLY A 171 11.41 -10.28 25.99
N TYR A 172 12.03 -10.13 27.17
CA TYR A 172 12.63 -8.88 27.63
C TYR A 172 13.98 -9.16 28.27
N LEU A 173 14.97 -8.35 27.90
CA LEU A 173 16.27 -8.30 28.55
C LEU A 173 16.47 -6.92 29.16
N ALA A 174 16.70 -6.85 30.47
CA ALA A 174 16.90 -5.58 31.18
C ALA A 174 18.34 -5.02 31.05
N GLY A 175 19.31 -5.85 30.66
CA GLY A 175 20.74 -5.57 30.75
C GLY A 175 21.35 -6.02 32.08
N GLU A 176 22.66 -5.91 32.22
CA GLU A 176 23.40 -6.36 33.42
C GLU A 176 24.05 -5.18 34.13
N GLN A 177 23.84 -5.07 35.46
CA GLN A 177 24.43 -4.01 36.30
C GLN A 177 24.16 -2.58 35.78
N GLY A 178 22.93 -2.32 35.32
CA GLY A 178 22.53 -1.01 34.77
C GLY A 178 23.09 -0.71 33.37
N ARG A 179 23.83 -1.63 32.75
CA ARG A 179 24.34 -1.48 31.38
C ARG A 179 23.25 -1.68 30.34
N GLN A 180 23.45 -1.12 29.15
CA GLN A 180 22.52 -1.17 28.01
C GLN A 180 22.48 -2.53 27.29
N GLY A 181 22.89 -3.60 27.96
CA GLY A 181 22.97 -4.94 27.40
C GLY A 181 23.88 -5.84 28.23
N VAL A 182 24.24 -6.97 27.63
CA VAL A 182 25.07 -8.00 28.24
C VAL A 182 26.15 -8.46 27.27
N PHE A 183 27.31 -8.84 27.81
CA PHE A 183 28.35 -9.51 27.02
C PHE A 183 28.25 -11.02 27.24
N ARG A 184 28.34 -11.78 26.16
CA ARG A 184 28.35 -13.25 26.19
C ARG A 184 29.52 -13.78 25.38
N ALA A 185 30.14 -14.86 25.87
CA ALA A 185 31.19 -15.54 25.12
C ALA A 185 30.64 -16.04 23.79
N ARG A 186 31.37 -15.81 22.71
CA ARG A 186 31.02 -16.26 21.35
C ARG A 186 30.98 -17.78 21.28
N SER A 187 31.93 -18.45 21.92
CA SER A 187 32.00 -19.92 22.01
C SER A 187 30.76 -20.53 22.65
N ALA A 188 30.17 -19.88 23.67
CA ALA A 188 28.93 -20.33 24.30
C ALA A 188 27.71 -20.31 23.35
N TRP A 189 27.80 -19.58 22.25
CA TRP A 189 26.81 -19.53 21.17
C TRP A 189 27.27 -20.29 19.92
N GLY A 190 28.34 -21.09 20.01
CA GLY A 190 28.90 -21.82 18.88
C GLY A 190 29.57 -20.92 17.83
N LEU A 191 29.91 -19.68 18.19
CA LEU A 191 30.49 -18.70 17.29
C LEU A 191 32.00 -18.62 17.43
N GLN A 192 32.69 -18.58 16.28
CA GLN A 192 34.12 -18.35 16.23
C GLN A 192 34.47 -16.92 16.67
N PRO A 193 35.66 -16.69 17.28
CA PRO A 193 36.17 -15.35 17.55
C PRO A 193 36.19 -14.47 16.29
N LYS A 194 35.99 -13.17 16.46
CA LYS A 194 36.13 -12.18 15.37
C LYS A 194 37.41 -11.38 15.55
N GLU A 195 38.11 -11.08 14.47
CA GLU A 195 39.22 -10.11 14.56
C GLU A 195 38.68 -8.72 14.90
N GLY A 196 39.24 -8.12 15.96
CA GLY A 196 38.97 -6.74 16.33
C GLY A 196 39.68 -5.77 15.39
N LYS A 197 39.24 -4.50 15.40
CA LYS A 197 39.91 -3.41 14.65
C LYS A 197 41.37 -3.19 15.10
N ASP A 198 41.68 -3.64 16.31
CA ASP A 198 42.97 -3.64 16.97
C ASP A 198 43.79 -4.92 16.72
N GLY A 199 43.34 -5.82 15.84
CA GLY A 199 43.98 -7.11 15.54
C GLY A 199 43.83 -8.17 16.62
N LYS A 200 43.22 -7.83 17.78
CA LYS A 200 42.99 -8.78 18.87
C LYS A 200 41.70 -9.58 18.64
N PRO A 201 41.67 -10.89 18.97
CA PRO A 201 40.46 -11.69 18.82
C PRO A 201 39.39 -11.25 19.82
N ARG A 202 38.24 -10.83 19.32
CA ARG A 202 37.02 -10.59 20.09
C ARG A 202 36.35 -11.92 20.35
N THR A 203 36.47 -12.39 21.58
CA THR A 203 35.89 -13.65 22.07
C THR A 203 34.50 -13.47 22.68
N SER A 204 34.05 -12.22 22.88
CA SER A 204 32.72 -11.89 23.39
C SER A 204 31.88 -11.16 22.35
N MET A 205 30.57 -11.34 22.41
CA MET A 205 29.57 -10.58 21.65
C MET A 205 28.68 -9.79 22.60
N PHE A 206 28.21 -8.65 22.12
CA PHE A 206 27.28 -7.78 22.84
C PHE A 206 25.85 -8.09 22.42
N ILE A 207 24.97 -8.26 23.41
CA ILE A 207 23.52 -8.41 23.21
C ILE A 207 22.84 -7.23 23.92
N PRO A 208 22.19 -6.31 23.20
CA PRO A 208 21.58 -5.13 23.82
C PRO A 208 20.37 -5.49 24.67
N ARG A 209 20.06 -4.66 25.67
CA ARG A 209 18.81 -4.74 26.41
C ARG A 209 17.63 -4.34 25.51
N GLY A 210 16.43 -4.83 25.82
CA GLY A 210 15.22 -4.47 25.09
C GLY A 210 14.22 -5.62 24.94
N ILE A 211 13.23 -5.40 24.07
CA ILE A 211 12.21 -6.38 23.71
C ILE A 211 12.82 -7.37 22.71
N ILE A 212 12.81 -8.65 23.08
CA ILE A 212 13.31 -9.76 22.28
C ILE A 212 12.20 -10.30 21.39
N ILE A 213 12.48 -10.37 20.10
CA ILE A 213 11.56 -10.80 19.06
C ILE A 213 12.17 -12.03 18.36
N PRO A 214 11.78 -13.25 18.76
CA PRO A 214 12.22 -14.47 18.09
C PRO A 214 11.51 -14.65 16.75
N ALA A 215 12.21 -15.17 15.75
CA ALA A 215 11.64 -15.71 14.53
C ALA A 215 12.00 -17.18 14.41
N TYR A 216 11.04 -17.98 13.97
CA TYR A 216 11.13 -19.43 13.91
C TYR A 216 11.25 -19.91 12.46
N GLY A 217 11.93 -21.04 12.27
CA GLY A 217 12.06 -21.67 10.96
C GLY A 217 10.86 -22.56 10.61
N PRO A 218 11.02 -23.47 9.64
CA PRO A 218 9.96 -24.39 9.22
C PRO A 218 9.39 -25.28 10.35
N ALA A 219 10.17 -25.57 11.40
CA ALA A 219 9.73 -26.30 12.58
C ALA A 219 8.79 -25.49 13.50
N GLY A 220 8.49 -24.23 13.16
CA GLY A 220 7.63 -23.37 13.96
C GLY A 220 8.16 -23.18 15.38
N GLN A 221 7.25 -22.96 16.33
CA GLN A 221 7.60 -22.76 17.74
C GLN A 221 7.93 -24.07 18.49
N ASP A 222 7.78 -25.22 17.84
CA ASP A 222 8.23 -26.50 18.40
C ASP A 222 9.75 -26.66 18.31
N GLY A 223 10.39 -25.91 17.40
CA GLY A 223 11.83 -25.78 17.29
C GLY A 223 12.43 -24.58 18.03
N ALA A 224 13.76 -24.51 18.02
CA ALA A 224 14.49 -23.32 18.44
C ALA A 224 14.25 -22.14 17.47
N PRO A 225 14.30 -20.89 17.95
CA PRO A 225 14.29 -19.73 17.05
C PRO A 225 15.51 -19.79 16.12
N VAL A 226 15.35 -19.36 14.88
CA VAL A 226 16.44 -19.30 13.88
C VAL A 226 17.05 -17.90 13.78
N ARG A 227 16.34 -16.89 14.27
CA ARG A 227 16.78 -15.49 14.33
C ARG A 227 16.19 -14.83 15.57
N ILE A 228 16.98 -13.96 16.19
CA ILE A 228 16.54 -13.13 17.31
C ILE A 228 16.87 -11.68 16.98
N ARG A 229 15.85 -10.82 16.99
CA ARG A 229 16.00 -9.36 16.86
C ARG A 229 15.58 -8.71 18.17
N ILE A 230 16.27 -7.67 18.58
CA ILE A 230 16.01 -6.97 19.83
C ILE A 230 15.67 -5.53 19.51
N ARG A 231 14.46 -5.09 19.90
CA ARG A 231 14.05 -3.68 19.87
C ARG A 231 14.60 -2.99 21.12
N ARG A 232 15.48 -2.02 20.94
CA ARG A 232 16.06 -1.26 22.04
C ARG A 232 15.07 -0.21 22.58
N PRO A 233 15.15 0.16 23.87
CA PRO A 233 14.44 1.32 24.40
C PRO A 233 14.83 2.61 23.67
N ASP A 234 13.89 3.53 23.48
CA ASP A 234 14.10 4.72 22.65
C ASP A 234 15.27 5.60 23.16
N GLY A 235 15.47 5.70 24.48
CA GLY A 235 16.63 6.40 25.06
C GLY A 235 18.00 5.76 24.74
N ASP A 236 18.06 4.44 24.49
CA ASP A 236 19.30 3.80 24.02
C ASP A 236 19.51 4.06 22.51
N VAL A 237 18.43 4.23 21.77
CA VAL A 237 18.46 4.56 20.32
C VAL A 237 18.99 5.96 20.10
N GLU A 238 18.59 6.93 20.92
CA GLU A 238 19.11 8.31 20.85
C GLU A 238 20.64 8.36 20.99
N GLN A 239 21.22 7.46 21.78
CA GLN A 239 22.66 7.42 22.01
C GLN A 239 23.44 6.59 20.97
N TRP A 240 22.86 5.50 20.44
CA TRP A 240 23.58 4.52 19.59
C TRP A 240 22.99 4.36 18.17
N GLY A 241 21.92 5.08 17.81
CA GLY A 241 21.32 5.14 16.47
C GLY A 241 20.41 3.96 16.07
N ASP A 242 20.82 2.72 16.34
CA ASP A 242 20.08 1.55 15.83
C ASP A 242 18.85 1.18 16.67
N LYS A 243 17.63 1.32 16.14
CA LYS A 243 16.41 0.93 16.89
C LYS A 243 16.29 -0.57 17.15
N TYR A 244 16.76 -1.37 16.21
CA TYR A 244 16.73 -2.83 16.27
C TYR A 244 18.10 -3.42 15.99
N MET A 245 18.49 -4.42 16.78
CA MET A 245 19.74 -5.17 16.59
C MET A 245 19.48 -6.65 16.45
N LEU A 246 20.26 -7.33 15.62
CA LEU A 246 20.23 -8.79 15.47
C LEU A 246 21.23 -9.43 16.43
N VAL A 247 20.83 -10.53 17.07
CA VAL A 247 21.79 -11.40 17.77
C VAL A 247 22.63 -12.12 16.72
N GLU A 248 23.95 -12.07 16.88
CA GLU A 248 24.89 -12.69 15.94
C GLU A 248 24.73 -14.21 15.88
N GLY A 249 25.00 -14.80 14.71
CA GLY A 249 25.01 -16.25 14.51
C GLY A 249 23.72 -16.84 13.96
N GLY A 250 22.59 -16.14 14.10
CA GLY A 250 21.31 -16.57 13.53
C GLY A 250 21.16 -16.27 12.04
N CYS A 251 20.04 -16.71 11.45
CA CYS A 251 19.66 -16.44 10.07
C CYS A 251 19.17 -15.00 9.89
N GLY A 252 20.09 -14.02 9.89
CA GLY A 252 19.74 -12.60 9.93
C GLY A 252 18.82 -12.07 8.82
N ARG A 253 18.68 -12.79 7.69
CA ARG A 253 17.80 -12.43 6.57
C ARG A 253 16.44 -13.15 6.58
N THR A 254 16.22 -14.08 7.49
CA THR A 254 14.94 -14.81 7.59
C THR A 254 13.82 -13.84 7.93
N THR A 255 12.82 -13.79 7.08
CA THR A 255 11.60 -13.02 7.30
C THR A 255 10.74 -13.69 8.35
N MET A 256 9.78 -12.96 8.93
CA MET A 256 8.81 -13.55 9.85
C MET A 256 7.48 -13.72 9.12
N LEU A 257 7.13 -14.96 8.77
CA LEU A 257 5.81 -15.32 8.30
C LEU A 257 5.01 -15.94 9.45
N LEU A 258 3.86 -15.37 9.75
CA LEU A 258 2.87 -15.86 10.72
C LEU A 258 1.62 -16.32 9.97
N GLY A 259 0.97 -17.36 10.49
CA GLY A 259 -0.18 -18.00 9.86
C GLY A 259 0.26 -19.14 8.93
N GLU A 260 -0.39 -20.30 9.08
CA GLU A 260 -0.09 -21.48 8.27
C GLU A 260 -0.88 -21.45 6.96
N ALA A 261 -0.20 -21.73 5.84
CA ALA A 261 -0.77 -21.78 4.49
C ALA A 261 -1.82 -20.67 4.19
N PRO A 262 -1.50 -19.39 4.44
CA PRO A 262 -2.49 -18.33 4.40
C PRO A 262 -3.00 -18.08 2.98
N ARG A 263 -4.33 -18.11 2.79
CA ARG A 263 -4.95 -17.75 1.50
C ARG A 263 -4.83 -16.26 1.18
N ALA A 264 -4.63 -15.42 2.20
CA ALA A 264 -4.28 -14.02 2.03
C ALA A 264 -3.18 -13.62 3.02
N VAL A 265 -2.26 -12.76 2.59
CA VAL A 265 -1.10 -12.34 3.40
C VAL A 265 -1.03 -10.82 3.48
N VAL A 266 -0.88 -10.28 4.69
CA VAL A 266 -0.54 -8.87 4.90
C VAL A 266 0.98 -8.74 5.06
N VAL A 267 1.60 -7.88 4.26
CA VAL A 267 3.05 -7.62 4.28
C VAL A 267 3.32 -6.29 4.97
N VAL A 268 4.17 -6.31 5.99
CA VAL A 268 4.56 -5.16 6.81
C VAL A 268 6.07 -5.11 7.00
N GLU A 269 6.60 -4.00 7.51
CA GLU A 269 8.04 -3.84 7.70
C GLU A 269 8.56 -4.55 8.94
N ALA A 270 7.93 -4.30 10.10
CA ALA A 270 8.46 -4.75 11.38
C ALA A 270 7.69 -5.96 11.93
N GLU A 271 8.41 -6.78 12.69
CA GLU A 271 7.89 -8.02 13.26
C GLU A 271 6.78 -7.79 14.30
N LEU A 272 6.87 -6.73 15.10
CA LEU A 272 5.80 -6.41 16.06
C LEU A 272 4.49 -6.07 15.35
N ASP A 273 4.55 -5.44 14.18
CA ASP A 273 3.35 -5.09 13.41
C ASP A 273 2.76 -6.34 12.74
N ALA A 274 3.61 -7.29 12.30
CA ALA A 274 3.14 -8.57 11.80
C ALA A 274 2.44 -9.38 12.91
N MET A 275 3.02 -9.41 14.11
CA MET A 275 2.39 -10.03 15.29
C MET A 275 1.05 -9.39 15.64
N LEU A 276 0.96 -8.06 15.54
CA LEU A 276 -0.26 -7.30 15.81
C LEU A 276 -1.35 -7.63 14.78
N VAL A 277 -1.03 -7.60 13.49
CA VAL A 277 -1.93 -7.99 12.40
C VAL A 277 -2.44 -9.41 12.59
N HIS A 278 -1.52 -10.35 12.85
CA HIS A 278 -1.90 -11.75 13.07
C HIS A 278 -2.65 -11.97 14.40
N HIS A 279 -2.44 -11.12 15.41
CA HIS A 279 -3.22 -11.17 16.63
C HIS A 279 -4.67 -10.72 16.39
N ALA A 280 -4.86 -9.64 15.64
CA ALA A 280 -6.17 -9.08 15.33
C ALA A 280 -6.98 -9.91 14.30
N ALA A 281 -6.29 -10.55 13.34
CA ALA A 281 -6.91 -11.15 12.17
C ALA A 281 -6.20 -12.41 11.64
N GLY A 282 -5.45 -13.14 12.48
CA GLY A 282 -4.73 -14.34 12.05
C GLY A 282 -5.60 -15.51 11.56
N ASP A 283 -6.91 -15.44 11.82
CA ASP A 283 -7.95 -16.33 11.28
C ASP A 283 -8.38 -15.97 9.84
N LEU A 284 -8.02 -14.77 9.37
CA LEU A 284 -8.31 -14.26 8.03
C LEU A 284 -7.07 -14.27 7.14
N VAL A 285 -5.93 -13.88 7.71
CA VAL A 285 -4.70 -13.61 6.96
C VAL A 285 -3.47 -14.13 7.67
N GLY A 286 -2.47 -14.51 6.89
CA GLY A 286 -1.10 -14.55 7.36
C GLY A 286 -0.51 -13.15 7.45
N ALA A 287 0.55 -12.98 8.24
CA ALA A 287 1.26 -11.73 8.36
C ALA A 287 2.76 -11.94 8.10
N LEU A 288 3.34 -11.13 7.21
CA LEU A 288 4.74 -11.22 6.81
C LEU A 288 5.48 -9.94 7.16
N ALA A 289 6.51 -10.02 8.00
CA ALA A 289 7.46 -8.93 8.22
C ALA A 289 8.72 -9.11 7.36
N VAL A 290 9.02 -8.11 6.52
CA VAL A 290 10.17 -8.11 5.59
C VAL A 290 11.38 -7.29 6.06
N LEU A 291 11.34 -6.81 7.30
CA LEU A 291 12.42 -6.15 8.05
C LEU A 291 12.76 -4.72 7.63
N THR A 292 12.37 -4.29 6.42
CA THR A 292 12.61 -2.97 5.83
C THR A 292 11.69 -2.74 4.62
N ASN A 293 11.37 -1.50 4.26
CA ASN A 293 10.63 -1.11 3.05
C ASN A 293 11.16 -1.69 1.72
N ARG A 294 12.46 -2.03 1.66
CA ARG A 294 13.11 -2.70 0.51
C ARG A 294 13.28 -4.20 0.70
N GLY A 295 12.73 -4.73 1.78
CA GLY A 295 12.79 -6.12 2.16
C GLY A 295 12.13 -7.00 1.11
N ARG A 296 12.61 -8.23 1.01
CA ARG A 296 12.12 -9.24 0.08
C ARG A 296 11.86 -10.53 0.86
N PRO A 297 10.84 -11.32 0.48
CA PRO A 297 10.56 -12.58 1.14
C PRO A 297 11.73 -13.55 1.00
N ASP A 298 11.96 -14.35 2.02
CA ASP A 298 12.83 -15.54 1.91
C ASP A 298 12.11 -16.67 1.14
N ALA A 299 12.76 -17.84 1.03
CA ALA A 299 12.22 -18.98 0.29
C ALA A 299 10.84 -19.42 0.80
N THR A 300 10.68 -19.56 2.11
CA THR A 300 9.43 -19.99 2.72
C THR A 300 8.33 -18.95 2.51
N ALA A 301 8.63 -17.68 2.76
CA ALA A 301 7.68 -16.59 2.53
C ALA A 301 7.33 -16.44 1.05
N HIS A 302 8.28 -16.63 0.14
CA HIS A 302 8.05 -16.54 -1.30
C HIS A 302 7.07 -17.61 -1.77
N THR A 303 7.26 -18.87 -1.34
CA THR A 303 6.32 -19.96 -1.64
C THR A 303 4.92 -19.65 -1.12
N ALA A 304 4.79 -19.17 0.13
CA ALA A 304 3.50 -18.81 0.68
C ALA A 304 2.82 -17.68 -0.10
N LEU A 305 3.57 -16.64 -0.49
CA LEU A 305 3.05 -15.53 -1.29
C LEU A 305 2.65 -15.96 -2.70
N GLN A 306 3.41 -16.85 -3.35
CA GLN A 306 3.04 -17.39 -4.67
C GLN A 306 1.71 -18.15 -4.64
N SER A 307 1.44 -18.87 -3.55
CA SER A 307 0.19 -19.62 -3.36
C SER A 307 -0.96 -18.77 -2.82
N ALA A 308 -0.69 -17.60 -2.24
CA ALA A 308 -1.72 -16.73 -1.70
C ALA A 308 -2.62 -16.16 -2.82
N ALA A 309 -3.93 -16.17 -2.58
CA ALA A 309 -4.92 -15.58 -3.47
C ALA A 309 -4.96 -14.04 -3.38
N SER A 310 -4.48 -13.46 -2.28
CA SER A 310 -4.38 -12.01 -2.12
C SER A 310 -3.17 -11.63 -1.25
N ILE A 311 -2.46 -10.57 -1.64
CA ILE A 311 -1.35 -10.02 -0.85
C ILE A 311 -1.64 -8.54 -0.61
N LEU A 312 -1.76 -8.13 0.66
CA LEU A 312 -1.98 -6.74 1.06
C LEU A 312 -0.64 -6.15 1.52
N VAL A 313 -0.05 -5.25 0.73
CA VAL A 313 1.27 -4.67 1.00
C VAL A 313 1.11 -3.35 1.74
N ALA A 314 1.41 -3.37 3.04
CA ALA A 314 1.28 -2.29 4.02
C ALA A 314 2.67 -1.85 4.57
N LEU A 315 3.61 -1.54 3.66
CA LEU A 315 4.93 -1.00 4.02
C LEU A 315 4.83 0.51 4.28
N ASP A 316 5.77 1.07 5.08
CA ASP A 316 5.73 2.43 5.60
C ASP A 316 5.68 3.47 4.47
N TYR A 317 4.99 4.59 4.75
CA TYR A 317 4.60 5.62 3.79
C TYR A 317 5.61 6.78 3.63
N ASP A 318 6.77 6.76 4.29
CA ASP A 318 7.68 7.90 4.30
C ASP A 318 8.74 7.82 3.18
N GLY A 319 8.66 8.70 2.18
CA GLY A 319 9.69 8.83 1.14
C GLY A 319 9.87 7.56 0.28
N PRO A 320 11.07 6.98 0.08
CA PRO A 320 11.39 5.92 -0.90
C PRO A 320 10.60 4.59 -0.82
N GLY A 321 9.48 4.52 -0.10
CA GLY A 321 8.48 3.44 -0.14
C GLY A 321 7.76 3.28 -1.49
N ALA A 322 7.74 4.32 -2.35
CA ALA A 322 7.26 4.19 -3.73
C ALA A 322 8.12 3.22 -4.57
N ASP A 323 9.43 3.12 -4.27
CA ASP A 323 10.37 2.21 -4.95
C ASP A 323 10.11 0.74 -4.60
N GLY A 324 9.63 0.46 -3.39
CA GLY A 324 9.33 -0.89 -2.91
C GLY A 324 8.12 -1.49 -3.64
N TRP A 325 7.05 -0.70 -3.81
CA TRP A 325 5.80 -1.15 -4.40
C TRP A 325 5.94 -1.66 -5.84
N ALA A 326 6.77 -1.00 -6.66
CA ALA A 326 6.98 -1.40 -8.05
C ALA A 326 7.42 -2.87 -8.15
N TRP A 327 8.35 -3.29 -7.28
CA TRP A 327 8.82 -4.67 -7.23
C TRP A 327 7.71 -5.66 -6.81
N TRP A 328 6.91 -5.32 -5.80
CA TRP A 328 5.83 -6.18 -5.32
C TRP A 328 4.78 -6.41 -6.39
N ARG A 329 4.36 -5.34 -7.08
CA ARG A 329 3.41 -5.39 -8.20
C ARG A 329 3.96 -6.18 -9.40
N GLU A 330 5.25 -6.02 -9.71
CA GLU A 330 5.90 -6.77 -10.80
C GLU A 330 6.09 -8.26 -10.46
N THR A 331 6.33 -8.59 -9.19
CA THR A 331 6.65 -9.96 -8.76
C THR A 331 5.40 -10.78 -8.47
N TYR A 332 4.36 -10.17 -7.88
CA TYR A 332 3.14 -10.84 -7.49
C TYR A 332 1.92 -10.12 -8.08
N PRO A 333 1.29 -10.65 -9.14
CA PRO A 333 0.11 -10.03 -9.76
C PRO A 333 -1.08 -9.84 -8.82
N GLN A 334 -1.19 -10.67 -7.77
CA GLN A 334 -2.22 -10.60 -6.74
C GLN A 334 -1.90 -9.63 -5.59
N ALA A 335 -0.75 -8.95 -5.64
CA ALA A 335 -0.41 -7.94 -4.66
C ALA A 335 -1.22 -6.67 -4.89
N LYS A 336 -1.72 -6.12 -3.79
CA LYS A 336 -2.40 -4.83 -3.72
C LYS A 336 -1.64 -3.94 -2.76
N ARG A 337 -1.45 -2.68 -3.15
CA ARG A 337 -0.98 -1.68 -2.21
C ARG A 337 -2.10 -1.42 -1.20
N TRP A 338 -1.80 -1.58 0.07
CA TRP A 338 -2.80 -1.55 1.14
C TRP A 338 -2.25 -0.80 2.37
N PRO A 339 -2.11 0.53 2.30
CA PRO A 339 -1.60 1.31 3.42
C PRO A 339 -2.59 1.26 4.60
N VAL A 340 -2.08 1.52 5.81
CA VAL A 340 -2.93 1.68 6.99
C VAL A 340 -3.78 2.96 6.89
N PRO A 341 -4.97 3.01 7.53
CA PRO A 341 -5.88 4.16 7.43
C PRO A 341 -5.34 5.43 8.09
N ALA A 342 -4.58 5.25 9.18
CA ALA A 342 -4.02 6.32 9.98
C ALA A 342 -2.62 5.95 10.50
N GLY A 343 -1.76 6.96 10.66
CA GLY A 343 -0.36 6.73 11.03
C GLY A 343 0.47 6.14 9.88
N LYS A 344 1.63 5.59 10.23
CA LYS A 344 2.60 5.07 9.26
C LYS A 344 2.59 3.54 9.12
N ASP A 345 2.27 2.84 10.21
CA ASP A 345 2.34 1.39 10.36
C ASP A 345 1.13 0.88 11.17
N PRO A 346 0.86 -0.44 11.20
CA PRO A 346 -0.27 -0.99 11.96
C PRO A 346 -0.25 -0.67 13.45
N GLY A 347 0.94 -0.54 14.05
CA GLY A 347 1.08 -0.16 15.46
C GLY A 347 0.60 1.27 15.71
N ASP A 348 0.92 2.20 14.83
CA ASP A 348 0.48 3.59 14.91
C ASP A 348 -1.01 3.74 14.58
N ALA A 349 -1.54 2.93 13.66
CA ALA A 349 -2.98 2.85 13.37
C ALA A 349 -3.77 2.37 14.59
N PHE A 350 -3.31 1.29 15.23
CA PHE A 350 -3.91 0.77 16.46
C PHE A 350 -3.91 1.81 17.58
N LYS A 351 -2.79 2.52 17.77
CA LYS A 351 -2.69 3.60 18.77
C LYS A 351 -3.67 4.75 18.54
N GLN A 352 -4.06 4.97 17.29
CA GLN A 352 -5.04 5.99 16.91
C GLN A 352 -6.49 5.48 16.99
N GLY A 353 -6.70 4.23 17.42
CA GLY A 353 -8.03 3.65 17.61
C GLY A 353 -8.61 2.98 16.36
N GLU A 354 -7.80 2.74 15.32
CA GLU A 354 -8.26 2.05 14.11
C GLU A 354 -8.56 0.57 14.39
N ASP A 355 -9.65 0.07 13.80
CA ASP A 355 -9.98 -1.35 13.80
C ASP A 355 -9.18 -2.07 12.70
N LEU A 356 -8.06 -2.67 13.12
CA LEU A 356 -7.18 -3.41 12.21
C LEU A 356 -7.88 -4.59 11.53
N ARG A 357 -8.84 -5.24 12.19
CA ARG A 357 -9.56 -6.36 11.59
C ARG A 357 -10.48 -5.86 10.48
N ALA A 358 -11.21 -4.77 10.72
CA ALA A 358 -12.06 -4.14 9.70
C ALA A 358 -11.23 -3.65 8.51
N TRP A 359 -10.08 -3.02 8.77
CA TRP A 359 -9.14 -2.59 7.73
C TRP A 359 -8.63 -3.76 6.85
N ILE A 360 -8.34 -4.92 7.45
CA ILE A 360 -7.92 -6.11 6.71
C ILE A 360 -9.07 -6.65 5.87
N LEU A 361 -10.27 -6.78 6.45
CA LEU A 361 -11.46 -7.25 5.74
C LEU A 361 -11.77 -6.39 4.50
N ALA A 362 -11.62 -5.08 4.59
CA ALA A 362 -11.81 -4.17 3.46
C ALA A 362 -10.82 -4.41 2.29
N GLY A 363 -9.65 -4.98 2.57
CA GLY A 363 -8.64 -5.29 1.53
C GLY A 363 -8.83 -6.63 0.86
N LEU A 364 -9.51 -7.56 1.54
CA LEU A 364 -9.70 -8.92 1.06
C LEU A 364 -10.71 -9.00 -0.09
N PRO A 365 -10.46 -9.85 -1.09
CA PRO A 365 -11.47 -10.17 -2.10
C PRO A 365 -12.78 -10.70 -1.46
N PRO A 366 -13.96 -10.38 -2.03
CA PRO A 366 -15.25 -10.79 -1.48
C PRO A 366 -15.36 -12.29 -1.20
N VAL A 367 -14.79 -13.14 -2.07
CA VAL A 367 -14.80 -14.60 -1.91
C VAL A 367 -14.16 -15.03 -0.58
N LEU A 368 -13.00 -14.45 -0.22
CA LEU A 368 -12.30 -14.79 1.02
C LEU A 368 -13.02 -14.22 2.25
N ALA A 369 -13.60 -13.02 2.14
CA ALA A 369 -14.37 -12.41 3.21
C ALA A 369 -15.67 -13.20 3.52
N MET A 370 -16.35 -13.67 2.47
CA MET A 370 -17.61 -14.43 2.57
C MET A 370 -17.40 -15.84 3.10
N GLU A 371 -16.36 -16.56 2.66
CA GLU A 371 -16.03 -17.90 3.18
C GLU A 371 -15.79 -17.85 4.70
N HIS A 372 -15.12 -16.81 5.19
CA HIS A 372 -14.89 -16.64 6.62
C HIS A 372 -16.18 -16.27 7.38
N ALA A 373 -17.03 -15.40 6.81
CA ALA A 373 -18.33 -15.09 7.39
C ALA A 373 -19.22 -16.35 7.51
N LYS A 374 -19.17 -17.24 6.51
CA LYS A 374 -19.86 -18.53 6.52
C LYS A 374 -19.29 -19.50 7.57
N ALA A 375 -17.96 -19.58 7.69
CA ALA A 375 -17.30 -20.42 8.69
C ALA A 375 -17.62 -19.96 10.12
N ARG A 376 -17.67 -18.64 10.38
CA ARG A 376 -18.11 -18.08 11.66
C ARG A 376 -19.59 -18.36 11.93
N GLY A 377 -20.46 -18.17 10.95
CA GLY A 377 -21.88 -18.50 11.07
C GLY A 377 -22.11 -19.96 11.44
N ALA A 378 -21.36 -20.89 10.81
CA ALA A 378 -21.43 -22.32 11.12
C ALA A 378 -20.92 -22.64 12.54
N ALA A 379 -19.80 -22.06 12.97
CA ALA A 379 -19.26 -22.25 14.32
C ALA A 379 -20.17 -21.68 15.42
N GLN A 380 -20.86 -20.58 15.12
CA GLN A 380 -21.81 -19.93 16.03
C GLN A 380 -23.09 -20.74 16.15
N LEU A 381 -23.58 -21.33 15.04
CA LEU A 381 -24.71 -22.27 15.04
C LEU A 381 -24.40 -23.56 15.83
N SER A 382 -23.20 -24.13 15.68
CA SER A 382 -22.79 -25.32 16.45
C SER A 382 -22.60 -25.06 17.95
N SER A 383 -22.35 -23.80 18.34
CA SER A 383 -22.21 -23.41 19.75
C SER A 383 -23.56 -23.18 20.45
N VAL A 384 -24.62 -22.87 19.68
CA VAL A 384 -25.99 -22.69 20.20
C VAL A 384 -26.65 -24.04 20.48
N GLU A 385 -26.24 -25.11 19.78
CA GLU A 385 -26.79 -26.47 19.92
C GLU A 385 -26.31 -27.21 21.18
N GLN A 386 -25.44 -26.60 22.00
CA GLN A 386 -24.91 -27.18 23.25
C GLN A 386 -25.34 -26.46 24.54
N ALA A 387 -26.28 -25.52 24.49
CA ALA A 387 -26.83 -24.89 25.69
C ALA A 387 -28.02 -25.71 26.26
N PRO A 388 -28.11 -25.93 27.58
CA PRO A 388 -29.23 -26.65 28.17
C PRO A 388 -30.50 -25.78 28.14
N THR A 389 -31.61 -26.44 27.84
CA THR A 389 -32.96 -25.88 27.68
C THR A 389 -33.53 -25.38 29.00
N ALA A 390 -34.04 -24.14 29.03
CA ALA A 390 -34.92 -23.64 30.07
C ALA A 390 -36.16 -22.98 29.45
N SER A 391 -37.29 -23.67 29.67
CA SER A 391 -38.71 -23.29 29.75
C SER A 391 -39.29 -22.08 28.98
N SER A 392 -40.36 -22.39 28.26
CA SER A 392 -41.48 -21.56 27.73
C SER A 392 -42.18 -20.72 28.83
N ALA A 393 -42.99 -19.67 28.59
CA ALA A 393 -43.88 -19.23 27.49
C ALA A 393 -44.27 -17.72 27.72
N PRO A 394 -45.28 -17.10 27.05
CA PRO A 394 -45.86 -17.30 25.72
C PRO A 394 -45.88 -16.02 24.84
N ALA A 395 -46.33 -16.21 23.60
CA ALA A 395 -46.44 -15.26 22.50
C ALA A 395 -47.56 -14.21 22.64
N VAL A 396 -47.32 -13.03 22.06
CA VAL A 396 -48.34 -12.07 21.62
C VAL A 396 -47.93 -11.55 20.23
N ALA A 397 -48.85 -11.56 19.28
CA ALA A 397 -48.73 -10.97 17.95
C ALA A 397 -50.06 -10.23 17.63
N PRO A 398 -50.18 -9.51 16.50
CA PRO A 398 -49.49 -8.25 16.18
C PRO A 398 -50.53 -7.16 15.79
N CYS A 399 -50.17 -5.86 15.78
CA CYS A 399 -51.01 -4.88 15.09
C CYS A 399 -50.27 -3.60 14.66
N ALA A 400 -50.75 -3.06 13.54
CA ALA A 400 -50.68 -1.69 13.04
C ALA A 400 -49.45 -1.25 12.23
N THR A 401 -49.64 -1.39 10.92
CA THR A 401 -49.21 -0.50 9.83
C THR A 401 -49.30 0.99 10.18
N ALA A 402 -48.29 1.76 9.74
CA ALA A 402 -48.35 3.22 9.62
C ALA A 402 -47.81 3.66 8.23
N PRO A 403 -48.31 4.79 7.68
CA PRO A 403 -48.40 5.01 6.24
C PRO A 403 -47.19 5.74 5.63
N ALA A 404 -47.06 5.59 4.31
CA ALA A 404 -46.03 6.22 3.49
C ALA A 404 -46.15 7.77 3.44
N PRO A 405 -45.03 8.51 3.42
CA PRO A 405 -45.06 9.95 3.21
C PRO A 405 -45.18 10.32 1.72
N ILE A 406 -46.00 11.34 1.48
CA ILE A 406 -46.30 11.99 0.19
C ILE A 406 -45.06 12.77 -0.31
N PRO A 407 -44.71 12.75 -1.61
CA PRO A 407 -43.56 13.48 -2.14
C PRO A 407 -43.81 14.99 -2.30
N THR A 408 -42.85 15.79 -1.85
CA THR A 408 -42.76 17.25 -2.03
C THR A 408 -42.29 17.66 -3.44
N PRO A 409 -42.55 18.91 -3.89
CA PRO A 409 -42.43 19.37 -5.28
C PRO A 409 -40.98 19.66 -5.73
N ALA A 410 -40.04 18.74 -5.47
CA ALA A 410 -38.73 18.68 -6.11
C ALA A 410 -38.66 17.62 -7.24
N ALA A 411 -39.77 16.91 -7.48
CA ALA A 411 -39.91 15.88 -8.52
C ALA A 411 -39.89 16.43 -9.96
N ALA A 412 -39.94 17.75 -10.15
CA ALA A 412 -40.02 18.36 -11.48
C ALA A 412 -38.66 18.49 -12.21
N ALA A 413 -37.52 18.24 -11.54
CA ALA A 413 -36.20 18.15 -12.19
C ALA A 413 -35.76 16.69 -12.47
N ALA A 414 -36.52 15.70 -11.98
CA ALA A 414 -36.16 14.28 -11.98
C ALA A 414 -36.47 13.54 -13.31
N SER A 415 -37.18 14.17 -14.25
CA SER A 415 -37.76 13.46 -15.40
C SER A 415 -36.86 13.30 -16.64
N SER A 416 -35.54 13.51 -16.54
CA SER A 416 -34.62 13.33 -17.69
C SER A 416 -33.44 12.38 -17.46
N CYS A 417 -33.24 11.83 -16.25
CA CYS A 417 -32.05 11.03 -15.93
C CYS A 417 -32.17 9.53 -16.26
N GLY A 418 -33.38 8.96 -16.34
CA GLY A 418 -33.60 7.52 -16.63
C GLY A 418 -32.85 6.56 -15.70
N LEU A 419 -32.54 7.02 -14.49
CA LEU A 419 -32.07 6.19 -13.38
C LEU A 419 -33.29 5.61 -12.65
N PRO A 420 -33.16 4.42 -12.04
CA PRO A 420 -34.14 3.92 -11.08
C PRO A 420 -34.42 4.98 -9.98
N PRO A 421 -35.68 5.18 -9.54
CA PRO A 421 -36.04 6.21 -8.58
C PRO A 421 -35.25 6.16 -7.26
N ASP A 422 -34.91 4.96 -6.78
CA ASP A 422 -34.09 4.69 -5.60
C ASP A 422 -32.64 5.15 -5.78
N VAL A 423 -32.04 4.90 -6.94
CA VAL A 423 -30.69 5.38 -7.29
C VAL A 423 -30.69 6.90 -7.42
N LEU A 424 -31.71 7.48 -8.06
CA LEU A 424 -31.83 8.93 -8.20
C LEU A 424 -31.94 9.63 -6.83
N GLN A 425 -32.77 9.11 -5.93
CA GLN A 425 -32.87 9.66 -4.56
C GLN A 425 -31.54 9.54 -3.80
N THR A 426 -30.85 8.42 -3.97
CA THR A 426 -29.53 8.19 -3.37
C THR A 426 -28.49 9.20 -3.87
N VAL A 427 -28.44 9.44 -5.18
CA VAL A 427 -27.54 10.43 -5.81
C VAL A 427 -27.87 11.85 -5.37
N LEU A 428 -29.14 12.21 -5.27
CA LEU A 428 -29.57 13.54 -4.80
C LEU A 428 -29.25 13.77 -3.32
N ALA A 429 -29.49 12.77 -2.46
CA ALA A 429 -29.12 12.84 -1.05
C ALA A 429 -27.60 12.98 -0.87
N PHE A 430 -26.82 12.25 -1.68
CA PHE A 430 -25.37 12.36 -1.67
C PHE A 430 -24.88 13.73 -2.19
N ARG A 431 -25.50 14.26 -3.24
CA ARG A 431 -25.22 15.61 -3.76
C ARG A 431 -25.40 16.66 -2.67
N SER A 432 -26.51 16.61 -1.94
CA SER A 432 -26.81 17.55 -0.87
C SER A 432 -25.78 17.48 0.27
N LEU A 433 -25.32 16.27 0.61
CA LEU A 433 -24.25 16.09 1.58
C LEU A 433 -22.92 16.71 1.11
N TRP A 434 -22.64 16.68 -0.20
CA TRP A 434 -21.41 17.15 -0.80
C TRP A 434 -21.40 18.65 -1.11
N GLU A 435 -22.57 19.27 -1.20
CA GLU A 435 -22.75 20.66 -1.62
C GLU A 435 -21.99 21.65 -0.72
N GLY A 436 -21.34 22.65 -1.34
CA GLY A 436 -20.54 23.65 -0.65
C GLY A 436 -19.18 23.16 -0.11
N MET A 437 -18.76 21.93 -0.41
CA MET A 437 -17.41 21.43 -0.08
C MET A 437 -16.46 21.63 -1.27
N PRO A 438 -15.21 22.10 -1.07
CA PRO A 438 -14.19 22.20 -2.13
C PRO A 438 -13.55 20.83 -2.40
N VAL A 439 -14.38 19.79 -2.47
CA VAL A 439 -13.99 18.39 -2.62
C VAL A 439 -14.41 17.95 -4.02
N LYS A 440 -13.53 17.25 -4.75
CA LYS A 440 -13.75 16.78 -6.12
C LYS A 440 -13.48 15.29 -6.18
N TYR A 441 -14.20 14.56 -7.02
CA TYR A 441 -13.89 13.16 -7.31
C TYR A 441 -13.29 13.04 -8.71
N VAL A 442 -12.07 12.54 -8.82
CA VAL A 442 -11.25 12.64 -10.03
C VAL A 442 -10.85 11.26 -10.53
N ARG A 443 -11.14 10.98 -11.81
CA ARG A 443 -10.74 9.76 -12.52
C ARG A 443 -9.31 9.92 -13.09
N PHE A 444 -8.44 8.95 -12.83
CA PHE A 444 -7.07 8.93 -13.35
C PHE A 444 -6.97 8.31 -14.74
N ASN A 445 -5.96 8.74 -15.52
CA ASN A 445 -5.67 8.18 -16.85
C ASN A 445 -5.17 6.73 -16.80
N SER A 446 -4.66 6.27 -15.65
CA SER A 446 -4.21 4.90 -15.40
C SER A 446 -5.35 3.95 -14.99
N GLY A 447 -6.60 4.42 -14.97
CA GLY A 447 -7.73 3.75 -14.34
C GLY A 447 -7.81 4.04 -12.84
N GLY A 448 -9.04 4.09 -12.30
CA GLY A 448 -9.33 4.39 -10.89
C GLY A 448 -9.78 5.83 -10.64
N TYR A 449 -10.18 6.12 -9.40
CA TYR A 449 -10.69 7.41 -8.96
C TYR A 449 -10.13 7.78 -7.58
N GLU A 450 -10.07 9.07 -7.28
CA GLU A 450 -9.76 9.56 -5.94
C GLU A 450 -10.57 10.80 -5.55
N TRP A 451 -10.67 11.02 -4.24
CA TRP A 451 -11.20 12.25 -3.66
C TRP A 451 -10.06 13.27 -3.49
N GLN A 452 -10.17 14.42 -4.17
CA GLN A 452 -9.24 15.53 -4.05
C GLN A 452 -9.87 16.70 -3.28
N TYR A 453 -9.13 17.28 -2.35
CA TYR A 453 -9.57 18.44 -1.58
C TYR A 453 -8.37 19.24 -1.04
N PRO A 454 -8.50 20.55 -0.79
CA PRO A 454 -7.44 21.35 -0.19
C PRO A 454 -7.09 20.83 1.22
N ALA A 455 -5.83 20.48 1.47
CA ALA A 455 -5.37 19.96 2.76
C ALA A 455 -5.71 20.88 3.97
N PRO A 456 -5.61 22.23 3.88
CA PRO A 456 -6.03 23.10 4.97
C PRO A 456 -7.53 23.01 5.28
N TRP A 457 -8.36 22.84 4.24
CA TRP A 457 -9.80 22.69 4.41
C TRP A 457 -10.14 21.32 5.03
N GLY A 458 -9.51 20.24 4.54
CA GLY A 458 -9.70 18.89 5.07
C GLY A 458 -9.37 18.78 6.56
N LYS A 459 -8.28 19.42 7.02
CA LYS A 459 -7.92 19.46 8.45
C LYS A 459 -8.95 20.21 9.31
N ARG A 460 -9.51 21.32 8.79
CA ARG A 460 -10.47 22.16 9.52
C ARG A 460 -11.89 21.60 9.54
N HIS A 461 -12.25 20.81 8.53
CA HIS A 461 -13.58 20.27 8.34
C HIS A 461 -13.60 18.73 8.28
N MET A 462 -12.69 18.09 9.03
CA MET A 462 -12.43 16.64 8.99
C MET A 462 -13.71 15.81 9.19
N ALA A 463 -14.57 16.18 10.13
CA ALA A 463 -15.83 15.47 10.37
C ALA A 463 -16.76 15.50 9.14
N ARG A 464 -16.87 16.65 8.46
CA ARG A 464 -17.70 16.80 7.24
C ARG A 464 -17.12 16.02 6.07
N LEU A 465 -15.81 16.06 5.90
CA LEU A 465 -15.10 15.27 4.89
C LEU A 465 -15.28 13.76 5.14
N HIS A 466 -15.08 13.30 6.37
CA HIS A 466 -15.26 11.90 6.73
C HIS A 466 -16.70 11.42 6.56
N GLU A 467 -17.70 12.25 6.87
CA GLU A 467 -19.11 11.90 6.59
C GLU A 467 -19.34 11.72 5.09
N LEU A 468 -18.83 12.62 4.25
CA LEU A 468 -18.93 12.51 2.79
C LEU A 468 -18.30 11.21 2.28
N LEU A 469 -17.05 10.93 2.67
CA LEU A 469 -16.32 9.73 2.23
C LEU A 469 -17.00 8.45 2.72
N ARG A 470 -17.37 8.40 3.99
CA ARG A 470 -18.05 7.24 4.57
C ARG A 470 -19.40 6.99 3.92
N ARG A 471 -20.16 8.05 3.60
CA ARG A 471 -21.45 7.92 2.90
C ARG A 471 -21.26 7.38 1.50
N PHE A 472 -20.22 7.82 0.78
CA PHE A 472 -19.88 7.29 -0.53
C PHE A 472 -19.52 5.80 -0.45
N ASP A 473 -18.59 5.45 0.45
CA ASP A 473 -18.08 4.09 0.59
C ASP A 473 -19.17 3.10 1.03
N ALA A 474 -20.10 3.53 1.90
CA ALA A 474 -21.19 2.70 2.41
C ALA A 474 -22.35 2.48 1.40
N THR A 475 -22.33 3.14 0.24
CA THR A 475 -23.48 3.15 -0.69
C THR A 475 -23.09 2.62 -2.08
N PRO A 476 -23.21 1.30 -2.34
CA PRO A 476 -22.80 0.67 -3.60
C PRO A 476 -23.37 1.34 -4.87
N ALA A 477 -24.63 1.81 -4.83
CA ALA A 477 -25.26 2.49 -5.97
C ALA A 477 -24.52 3.78 -6.40
N LEU A 478 -23.82 4.46 -5.50
CA LEU A 478 -22.99 5.63 -5.85
C LEU A 478 -21.71 5.21 -6.59
N TRP A 479 -21.14 4.05 -6.27
CA TRP A 479 -19.96 3.53 -6.97
C TRP A 479 -20.25 3.23 -8.42
N ASP A 480 -21.32 2.48 -8.69
CA ASP A 480 -21.75 2.16 -10.05
C ASP A 480 -22.10 3.43 -10.84
N TYR A 481 -22.78 4.37 -10.17
CA TYR A 481 -23.12 5.66 -10.77
C TYR A 481 -21.89 6.49 -11.15
N PHE A 482 -20.91 6.62 -10.24
CA PHE A 482 -19.68 7.38 -10.48
C PHE A 482 -18.74 6.65 -11.47
N ALA A 483 -18.80 5.32 -11.52
CA ALA A 483 -18.07 4.50 -12.49
C ALA A 483 -18.53 4.79 -13.92
N GLU A 484 -19.85 4.86 -14.13
CA GLU A 484 -20.47 5.16 -15.43
C GLU A 484 -20.49 6.66 -15.76
N HIS A 485 -20.17 7.54 -14.79
CA HIS A 485 -20.24 8.99 -14.98
C HIS A 485 -19.24 9.49 -16.05
N PRO A 486 -19.69 10.31 -17.02
CA PRO A 486 -18.88 10.69 -18.18
C PRO A 486 -17.78 11.71 -17.85
N ALA A 487 -17.98 12.52 -16.81
CA ALA A 487 -17.01 13.53 -16.42
C ALA A 487 -15.80 12.90 -15.73
N ARG A 488 -14.60 13.30 -16.13
CA ARG A 488 -13.35 12.91 -15.46
C ARG A 488 -13.20 13.53 -14.07
N ILE A 489 -13.79 14.71 -13.87
CA ILE A 489 -13.83 15.42 -12.58
C ILE A 489 -15.31 15.58 -12.26
N ILE A 490 -15.74 14.92 -11.19
CA ILE A 490 -17.11 14.98 -10.68
C ILE A 490 -17.12 15.94 -9.50
N THR A 491 -18.11 16.83 -9.51
CA THR A 491 -18.43 17.80 -8.45
C THR A 491 -19.94 17.77 -8.21
N PRO A 492 -20.46 18.37 -7.13
CA PRO A 492 -21.91 18.47 -6.91
C PRO A 492 -22.64 19.09 -8.10
N ASP A 493 -21.99 20.03 -8.79
CA ASP A 493 -22.58 20.81 -9.90
C ASP A 493 -22.81 19.96 -11.16
N ASN A 494 -21.91 19.02 -11.44
CA ASN A 494 -21.98 18.19 -12.65
C ASN A 494 -22.37 16.74 -12.39
N LEU A 495 -22.68 16.39 -11.13
CA LEU A 495 -22.99 15.04 -10.70
C LEU A 495 -24.18 14.42 -11.45
N LEU A 496 -25.12 15.23 -11.93
CA LEU A 496 -26.31 14.75 -12.66
C LEU A 496 -26.12 14.71 -14.20
N CYS A 497 -24.92 14.97 -14.72
CA CYS A 497 -24.67 14.99 -16.16
C CYS A 497 -24.59 13.55 -16.73
N ARG A 498 -25.46 13.22 -17.70
CA ARG A 498 -25.57 11.87 -18.31
C ARG A 498 -24.35 11.44 -19.15
N ALA A 499 -23.91 10.19 -18.97
CA ALA A 499 -23.22 9.43 -20.01
C ALA A 499 -24.23 9.05 -21.11
N ARG A 500 -23.94 9.41 -22.37
CA ARG A 500 -24.70 8.87 -23.52
C ARG A 500 -24.38 7.38 -23.60
N ARG A 501 -25.31 6.50 -23.21
CA ARG A 501 -25.26 5.08 -23.59
C ARG A 501 -25.44 5.01 -25.11
N SER A 502 -24.36 4.79 -25.85
CA SER A 502 -24.44 4.40 -27.26
C SER A 502 -24.93 2.95 -27.33
N ASN A 503 -26.24 2.76 -27.43
CA ASN A 503 -26.80 1.50 -27.92
C ASN A 503 -26.45 1.38 -29.41
N ALA A 504 -25.32 0.76 -29.71
CA ALA A 504 -24.99 0.30 -31.06
C ALA A 504 -25.79 -0.97 -31.35
N ASN A 505 -27.08 -0.79 -31.61
CA ASN A 505 -27.95 -1.69 -32.37
C ASN A 505 -29.19 -0.90 -32.80
N ASN A 506 -29.01 0.07 -33.69
CA ASN A 506 -30.02 0.33 -34.70
C ASN A 506 -29.39 1.00 -35.91
N ALA A 507 -29.72 0.47 -37.08
CA ALA A 507 -29.17 0.87 -38.35
C ALA A 507 -29.76 2.22 -38.82
N ASN A 508 -28.96 2.94 -39.60
CA ASN A 508 -29.39 3.71 -40.77
C ASN A 508 -30.21 5.01 -40.55
N ARG A 509 -29.55 6.19 -40.57
CA ARG A 509 -29.86 7.36 -41.43
C ARG A 509 -28.97 8.59 -41.13
N PRO A 510 -28.73 9.47 -42.13
CA PRO A 510 -27.69 10.50 -42.08
C PRO A 510 -28.17 11.87 -41.55
N HIS A 511 -27.19 12.62 -41.04
CA HIS A 511 -27.04 14.08 -40.89
C HIS A 511 -28.29 14.97 -40.72
N GLN A 512 -28.32 15.72 -39.61
CA GLN A 512 -28.72 17.13 -39.62
C GLN A 512 -28.11 17.91 -38.44
N ASN A 513 -27.76 19.16 -38.73
CA ASN A 513 -27.21 20.20 -37.86
C ASN A 513 -28.17 20.59 -36.72
N ASP A 514 -27.61 21.13 -35.64
CA ASP A 514 -28.04 22.35 -34.91
C ASP A 514 -27.36 22.35 -33.52
N ALA A 515 -26.47 23.31 -33.23
CA ALA A 515 -26.72 24.66 -32.71
C ALA A 515 -27.01 24.71 -31.18
N ALA A 516 -26.10 25.42 -30.49
CA ALA A 516 -26.20 26.17 -29.23
C ALA A 516 -27.29 25.83 -28.18
N CYS A 517 -26.88 25.68 -26.91
CA CYS A 517 -27.24 26.61 -25.82
C CYS A 517 -26.61 26.24 -24.47
N CYS A 518 -26.19 27.32 -23.77
CA CYS A 518 -26.05 27.60 -22.34
C CYS A 518 -25.58 26.52 -21.35
#